data_AF-A0A0B1T409-F1
#
_entry.id   AF-A0A0B1T409-F1
#
_cell.length_a   1.000
_cell.length_b   1.000
_cell.length_c   1.000
_cell.angle_alpha   90.00
_cell.angle_beta   90.00
_cell.angle_gamma   90.00
#
_symmetry.space_group_name_H-M   'P 1'
#
loop_
_entity.id
_entity.type
_entity.pdbx_description
1 polymer ?
#
loop_
_entity_poly.entity_id
_entity_poly.type
_entity_poly.pdbx_seq_one_letter_code
_entity_poly.pdbx_strand_id
1 'polypeptide(L)'
;MAFWKGTAFARLWPELFRGLLRNGTTVKVDVCQKLLNGERMTTWASFIIAQDEKWISYEHPDRKLKWLPLDQKPEPIPKRGFHAKKELLSFFFCSIGCIYYEILPDGYCCNIINIL
;
A
#
# COMPACT_ATOMS: atom_id res chain seq x y z
N MET A 1 21.12 -0.71 -11.74
CA MET A 1 20.80 -0.93 -13.17
C MET A 1 20.02 -2.23 -13.34
N ALA A 2 18.68 -2.16 -13.45
CA ALA A 2 17.82 -3.23 -13.97
C ALA A 2 16.46 -2.60 -14.36
N PHE A 3 16.48 -1.84 -15.45
CA PHE A 3 15.27 -1.32 -16.09
C PHE A 3 14.60 -2.50 -16.80
N TRP A 4 13.59 -3.10 -16.17
CA TRP A 4 12.80 -4.17 -16.79
C TRP A 4 11.97 -3.59 -17.94
N LYS A 5 12.50 -3.70 -19.16
CA LYS A 5 11.73 -3.57 -20.41
C LYS A 5 10.86 -4.81 -20.62
N GLY A 6 9.81 -4.94 -19.82
CA GLY A 6 8.64 -5.77 -20.14
C GLY A 6 7.59 -4.87 -20.80
N THR A 7 7.51 -4.91 -22.13
CA THR A 7 6.76 -3.96 -22.98
C THR A 7 5.23 -3.94 -22.80
N ALA A 8 4.67 -4.80 -21.94
CA ALA A 8 3.24 -4.81 -21.61
C ALA A 8 2.89 -3.98 -20.35
N PHE A 9 3.76 -3.95 -19.34
CA PHE A 9 3.43 -3.34 -18.04
C PHE A 9 3.49 -1.80 -18.06
N ALA A 10 4.49 -1.25 -18.78
CA ALA A 10 4.68 0.20 -18.89
C ALA A 10 3.65 0.91 -19.79
N ARG A 11 2.92 0.17 -20.65
CA ARG A 11 1.97 0.75 -21.62
C ARG A 11 0.57 0.97 -21.04
N LEU A 12 0.19 0.21 -20.02
CA LEU A 12 -1.15 0.27 -19.40
C LEU A 12 -1.22 1.22 -18.19
N TRP A 13 -0.09 1.53 -17.56
CA TRP A 13 -0.04 2.22 -16.28
C TRP A 13 -0.54 3.68 -16.30
N PRO A 14 -0.21 4.54 -17.30
CA PRO A 14 -0.65 5.94 -17.30
C PRO A 14 -2.14 6.13 -17.61
N GLU A 15 -2.73 5.26 -18.43
CA GLU A 15 -4.15 5.31 -18.82
C GLU A 15 -5.08 4.76 -17.73
N LEU A 16 -4.62 3.74 -17.00
CA LEU A 16 -5.34 3.17 -15.86
C LEU A 16 -5.51 4.14 -14.70
N PHE A 17 -4.50 4.98 -14.44
CA PHE A 17 -4.53 5.92 -13.33
C PHE A 17 -5.48 7.11 -13.58
N ARG A 18 -5.62 7.55 -14.84
CA ARG A 18 -6.53 8.66 -15.21
C ARG A 18 -8.02 8.26 -15.21
N GLY A 19 -8.34 7.01 -15.50
CA GLY A 19 -9.74 6.52 -15.53
C GLY A 19 -10.38 6.30 -14.15
N LEU A 20 -9.57 6.16 -13.10
CA LEU A 20 -10.00 5.77 -11.76
C LEU A 20 -10.81 6.84 -11.00
N LEU A 21 -10.68 8.12 -11.36
CA LEU A 21 -11.30 9.24 -10.64
C LEU A 21 -12.69 9.66 -11.15
N ARG A 22 -13.11 9.22 -12.35
CA ARG A 22 -14.43 9.58 -12.94
C ARG A 22 -15.29 8.38 -13.33
N ASN A 23 -14.67 7.31 -13.85
CA ASN A 23 -15.35 6.08 -14.30
C ASN A 23 -14.75 4.83 -13.61
N GLY A 24 -14.29 4.99 -12.36
CA GLY A 24 -13.40 4.02 -11.72
C GLY A 24 -13.96 2.59 -11.64
N THR A 25 -15.28 2.41 -11.67
CA THR A 25 -15.89 1.09 -11.61
C THR A 25 -15.70 0.30 -12.91
N THR A 26 -15.86 0.92 -14.09
CA THR A 26 -15.77 0.20 -15.38
C THR A 26 -14.33 -0.16 -15.73
N VAL A 27 -13.39 0.75 -15.45
CA VAL A 27 -11.96 0.51 -15.67
C VAL A 27 -11.43 -0.58 -14.74
N LYS A 28 -11.83 -0.59 -13.46
CA LYS A 28 -11.47 -1.68 -12.52
C LYS A 28 -11.99 -3.03 -13.02
N VAL A 29 -13.24 -3.08 -13.48
CA VAL A 29 -13.87 -4.32 -13.96
C VAL A 29 -13.14 -4.87 -15.18
N ASP A 30 -12.84 -4.02 -16.18
CA ASP A 30 -12.12 -4.43 -17.39
C ASP A 30 -10.71 -4.96 -17.08
N VAL A 31 -9.98 -4.30 -16.17
CA VAL A 31 -8.65 -4.74 -15.72
C VAL A 31 -8.72 -6.08 -15.01
N CYS A 32 -9.62 -6.22 -14.03
CA CYS A 32 -9.80 -7.48 -13.31
C CYS A 32 -10.16 -8.60 -14.29
N GLN A 33 -11.06 -8.34 -15.25
CA GLN A 33 -11.46 -9.33 -16.24
C GLN A 33 -10.29 -9.75 -17.15
N LYS A 34 -9.45 -8.81 -17.58
CA LYS A 34 -8.22 -9.11 -18.34
C LYS A 34 -7.21 -9.92 -17.54
N LEU A 35 -6.99 -9.55 -16.27
CA LEU A 35 -6.08 -10.26 -15.37
C LEU A 35 -6.57 -11.69 -15.08
N LEU A 36 -7.89 -11.87 -14.88
CA LEU A 36 -8.51 -13.17 -14.66
C LEU A 36 -8.50 -14.06 -15.92
N ASN A 37 -8.65 -13.47 -17.11
CA ASN A 37 -8.71 -14.21 -18.37
C ASN A 37 -7.33 -14.50 -18.98
N GLY A 38 -6.27 -13.78 -18.57
CA GLY A 38 -4.93 -13.87 -19.16
C GLY A 38 -4.25 -15.23 -18.96
N GLU A 39 -4.44 -15.87 -17.80
CA GLU A 39 -3.99 -17.24 -17.52
C GLU A 39 -4.98 -17.90 -16.55
N ARG A 40 -5.56 -19.05 -16.92
CA ARG A 40 -6.37 -19.88 -16.01
C ARG A 40 -5.58 -20.42 -14.81
N MET A 41 -4.25 -20.37 -14.89
CA MET A 41 -3.32 -20.81 -13.86
C MET A 41 -2.85 -19.57 -13.08
N THR A 42 -2.87 -19.63 -11.75
CA THR A 42 -2.42 -18.53 -10.86
C THR A 42 -0.90 -18.36 -10.81
N THR A 43 -0.16 -19.01 -11.72
CA THR A 43 1.30 -19.04 -11.77
C THR A 43 1.92 -17.66 -12.03
N TRP A 44 1.31 -16.83 -12.88
CA TRP A 44 1.80 -15.47 -13.14
C TRP A 44 1.87 -14.59 -11.89
N ALA A 45 0.94 -14.77 -10.94
CA ALA A 45 0.91 -13.99 -9.71
C ALA A 45 2.14 -14.22 -8.83
N SER A 46 2.79 -15.39 -8.96
CA SER A 46 4.01 -15.69 -8.21
C SER A 46 5.20 -14.82 -8.62
N PHE A 47 5.21 -14.33 -9.86
CA PHE A 47 6.25 -13.47 -10.42
C PHE A 47 6.01 -11.98 -10.18
N ILE A 48 4.90 -11.61 -9.54
CA ILE A 48 4.60 -10.21 -9.24
C ILE A 48 5.41 -9.77 -8.02
N ILE A 49 6.18 -8.70 -8.22
CA ILE A 49 6.73 -7.89 -7.16
C ILE A 49 5.83 -6.66 -7.03
N ALA A 50 5.22 -6.51 -5.87
CA ALA A 50 4.43 -5.35 -5.51
C ALA A 50 5.24 -4.43 -4.60
N GLN A 51 4.99 -3.13 -4.71
CA GLN A 51 5.52 -2.11 -3.81
C GLN A 51 4.35 -1.35 -3.21
N ASP A 52 4.42 -1.06 -1.91
CA ASP A 52 3.48 -0.16 -1.26
C ASP A 52 4.19 0.73 -0.22
N GLU A 53 3.58 1.86 0.06
CA GLU A 53 4.09 2.89 0.97
C GLU A 53 3.09 3.11 2.11
N LYS A 54 3.57 3.00 3.35
CA LYS A 54 2.73 3.15 4.53
C LYS A 54 3.37 4.05 5.57
N TRP A 55 2.64 5.07 6.00
CA TRP A 55 3.02 5.90 7.13
C TRP A 55 2.91 5.13 8.45
N ILE A 56 4.04 4.97 9.15
CA ILE A 56 4.14 4.34 10.46
C ILE A 56 4.29 5.40 11.54
N SER A 57 3.69 5.12 12.69
CA SER A 57 3.79 5.94 13.90
C SER A 57 4.49 5.20 15.01
N TYR A 58 5.29 5.91 15.78
CA TYR A 58 5.75 5.45 17.08
C TYR A 58 4.64 5.47 18.13
N GLU A 59 3.77 6.48 18.07
CA GLU A 59 2.62 6.56 18.96
C GLU A 59 1.47 5.73 18.38
N HIS A 60 1.21 4.58 18.99
CA HIS A 60 0.02 3.78 18.74
C HIS A 60 -0.77 3.62 20.05
N PRO A 61 -1.57 4.63 20.46
CA PRO A 61 -2.37 4.52 21.67
C PRO A 61 -3.38 3.38 21.49
N ASP A 62 -3.16 2.28 22.19
CA ASP A 62 -4.03 1.11 22.19
C ASP A 62 -5.40 1.46 22.76
N ARG A 63 -6.37 1.71 21.88
CA ARG A 63 -7.78 1.83 22.25
C ARG A 63 -8.41 0.45 22.35
N LYS A 64 -8.11 -0.25 23.44
CA LYS A 64 -8.77 -1.52 23.73
C LYS A 64 -10.20 -1.25 24.20
N LEU A 65 -11.14 -2.01 23.66
CA LEU A 65 -12.50 -2.07 24.20
C LEU A 65 -12.38 -2.66 25.61
N LYS A 66 -12.78 -1.86 26.62
CA LYS A 66 -12.83 -2.31 28.01
C LYS A 66 -14.28 -2.69 28.31
N TRP A 67 -14.50 -3.90 28.83
CA TRP A 67 -15.78 -4.27 29.43
C TRP A 67 -15.86 -3.59 30.80
N LEU A 68 -16.87 -2.75 30.99
CA LEU A 68 -17.07 -1.98 32.21
C LEU A 68 -18.48 -2.25 32.77
N PRO A 69 -18.66 -2.19 34.09
CA PRO A 69 -19.99 -2.17 34.71
C PRO A 69 -20.84 -1.02 34.16
N LEU A 70 -22.17 -1.18 34.18
CA LEU A 70 -23.14 -0.25 33.60
C LEU A 70 -22.95 1.20 34.09
N ASP A 71 -22.55 1.37 35.35
CA ASP A 71 -22.41 2.69 35.99
C ASP A 71 -20.99 3.28 35.90
N GLN A 72 -20.03 2.56 35.31
CA GLN A 72 -18.65 3.00 35.24
C GLN A 72 -18.32 3.61 33.87
N LYS A 73 -17.89 4.87 33.88
CA LYS A 73 -17.41 5.53 32.66
C LYS A 73 -16.02 5.02 32.28
N PRO A 74 -15.74 4.79 30.98
CA PRO A 74 -14.40 4.45 30.53
C PRO A 74 -13.45 5.63 30.75
N GLU A 75 -12.23 5.30 31.16
CA GLU A 75 -11.14 6.27 31.17
C GLU A 75 -10.89 6.80 29.76
N PRO A 76 -10.84 8.13 29.56
CA PRO A 76 -10.60 8.70 28.25
C PRO A 76 -9.17 8.41 27.80
N ILE A 77 -9.04 7.64 26.71
CA ILE A 77 -7.75 7.41 26.06
C ILE A 77 -7.50 8.58 25.10
N PRO A 78 -6.40 9.33 25.25
CA PRO A 78 -6.13 10.49 24.41
C PRO A 78 -6.06 10.08 22.94
N LYS A 79 -6.56 10.97 22.06
CA LYS A 79 -6.37 10.77 20.63
C LYS A 79 -4.90 10.97 20.30
N ARG A 80 -4.38 10.17 19.36
CA ARG A 80 -3.04 10.36 18.83
C ARG A 80 -2.89 11.81 18.35
N GLY A 81 -1.74 12.42 18.65
CA GLY A 81 -1.42 13.76 18.17
C GLY A 81 -1.43 13.81 16.65
N PHE A 82 -2.04 14.86 16.08
CA PHE A 82 -2.15 15.02 14.62
C PHE A 82 -0.76 15.11 13.95
N HIS A 83 0.21 15.67 14.69
CA HIS A 83 1.61 15.91 14.30
C HIS A 83 2.60 14.96 15.00
N ALA A 84 2.16 13.80 15.48
CA ALA A 84 3.09 12.81 16.02
C ALA A 84 4.09 12.39 14.93
N LYS A 85 5.38 12.28 15.28
CA LYS A 85 6.47 11.86 14.37
C LYS A 85 6.05 10.63 13.57
N LYS A 86 6.11 10.73 12.24
CA LYS A 86 5.79 9.61 11.33
C LYS A 86 7.01 9.29 10.48
N GLU A 87 7.18 8.02 10.18
CA GLU A 87 8.18 7.57 9.22
C GLU A 87 7.45 6.82 8.11
N LEU A 88 7.95 6.92 6.89
CA LEU A 88 7.35 6.26 5.74
C LEU A 88 8.03 4.92 5.53
N LEU A 89 7.29 3.83 5.68
CA LEU A 89 7.77 2.50 5.28
C LEU A 89 7.46 2.30 3.80
N SER A 90 8.50 2.19 2.99
CA SER A 90 8.42 1.69 1.62
C SER A 90 8.84 0.23 1.62
N PHE A 91 7.98 -0.68 1.15
CA PHE A 91 8.30 -2.11 1.15
C PHE A 91 7.91 -2.79 -0.17
N PHE A 92 8.78 -3.69 -0.60
CA PHE A 92 8.63 -4.53 -1.78
C PHE A 92 8.39 -5.96 -1.33
N PHE A 93 7.36 -6.60 -1.88
CA PHE A 93 7.00 -7.97 -1.54
C PHE A 93 6.54 -8.75 -2.77
N CYS A 94 6.69 -10.06 -2.68
CA CYS A 94 6.18 -11.01 -3.66
C CYS A 94 5.42 -12.14 -2.96
N SER A 95 4.96 -13.12 -3.74
CA SER A 95 4.27 -14.31 -3.23
C SER A 95 5.07 -15.11 -2.18
N ILE A 96 6.40 -14.99 -2.18
CA ILE A 96 7.32 -15.71 -1.29
C ILE A 96 7.53 -14.93 0.02
N GLY A 97 7.44 -13.60 -0.01
CA GLY A 97 7.61 -12.76 1.17
C GLY A 97 8.12 -11.35 0.86
N CYS A 98 8.62 -10.69 1.90
CA CYS A 98 9.24 -9.37 1.79
C CYS A 98 10.61 -9.49 1.12
N ILE A 99 10.85 -8.69 0.07
CA ILE A 99 12.11 -8.67 -0.68
C ILE A 99 13.03 -7.58 -0.13
N TYR A 100 12.48 -6.38 0.06
CA TYR A 100 13.22 -5.20 0.49
C TYR A 100 12.29 -4.24 1.20
N TYR A 101 12.79 -3.53 2.20
CA TYR A 101 12.08 -2.42 2.81
C TYR A 101 13.04 -1.33 3.22
N GLU A 102 12.54 -0.10 3.18
CA GLU A 102 13.24 1.10 3.62
C GLU A 102 12.31 1.93 4.49
N ILE A 103 12.87 2.49 5.56
CA ILE A 103 12.16 3.42 6.44
C ILE A 103 12.73 4.80 6.18
N LEU A 104 11.90 5.67 5.61
CA LEU A 104 12.28 7.05 5.32
C LEU A 104 11.92 7.94 6.53
N PRO A 105 12.84 8.81 6.96
CA PRO A 105 12.57 9.75 8.05
C PRO A 105 11.46 10.75 7.69
N ASP A 106 10.86 11.34 8.72
CA ASP A 106 9.82 12.35 8.57
C ASP A 106 10.29 13.52 7.67
N GLY A 107 9.45 13.91 6.71
CA GLY A 107 9.77 14.93 5.71
C GLY A 107 10.43 14.43 4.41
N TYR A 108 10.84 13.16 4.33
CA TYR A 108 11.25 12.54 3.07
C TYR A 108 10.05 11.89 2.39
N CYS A 109 9.85 12.21 1.11
CA CYS A 109 8.93 11.47 0.23
C CYS A 109 9.73 10.51 -0.64
N CYS A 110 9.07 9.44 -1.11
CA CYS A 110 9.62 8.56 -2.13
C CYS A 110 9.80 9.32 -3.44
N ASN A 111 10.94 9.99 -3.59
CA ASN A 111 11.37 10.56 -4.86
C ASN A 111 11.88 9.44 -5.77
N ILE A 112 11.35 9.38 -6.99
CA ILE A 112 11.72 8.40 -8.03
C ILE A 112 13.24 8.36 -8.30
N ILE A 113 13.98 9.41 -7.90
CA ILE A 113 15.42 9.55 -8.13
C ILE A 113 16.26 8.67 -7.17
N ASN A 114 15.76 8.32 -5.98
CA ASN A 114 16.58 7.66 -4.94
C ASN A 114 16.39 6.14 -4.84
N ILE A 115 15.65 5.49 -5.75
CA ILE A 115 15.44 4.03 -5.74
C ILE A 115 16.45 3.32 -6.69
N LEU A 116 17.71 3.79 -6.76
CA LEU A 116 18.76 3.20 -7.61
C LEU A 116 20.08 2.97 -6.90
#